data_AF-A0A6G8RYR3-F1
#
_entry.id   AF-A0A6G8RYR3-F1
#
_cell.length_a   1.000
_cell.length_b   1.000
_cell.length_c   1.000
_cell.angle_alpha   90.00
_cell.angle_beta   90.00
_cell.angle_gamma   90.00
#
_symmetry.space_group_name_H-M   'P 1'
#
loop_
_entity.id
_entity.type
_entity.pdbx_description
1 polymer ?
#
loop_
_entity_poly.entity_id
_entity_poly.type
_entity_poly.pdbx_seq_one_letter_code
_entity_poly.pdbx_strand_id
1 'polypeptide(L)'
;MRTLFWMSGLCVILGLSACQSSTPNRIEKVHHYTLKQKCPTLLVMKVGEILQFNAPENPSTGYAWQLVQPLKLFKTEETFLQPETDKPVLGMGGEKSFSFRAEQPGQELIELVHVRSWESNKEPTEQWLCRIRVS
;
A
#
# COMPACT_ATOMS: atom_id res chain seq x y z
N MET A 1 49.04 -31.30 -56.39
CA MET A 1 47.77 -30.56 -56.27
C MET A 1 46.95 -31.17 -55.13
N ARG A 2 46.25 -30.31 -54.38
CA ARG A 2 45.71 -30.48 -53.02
C ARG A 2 44.63 -31.56 -52.90
N THR A 3 44.59 -32.28 -51.78
CA THR A 3 43.39 -32.55 -50.92
C THR A 3 43.81 -33.47 -49.77
N LEU A 4 43.98 -33.00 -48.53
CA LEU A 4 43.02 -32.61 -47.48
C LEU A 4 42.82 -33.72 -46.42
N PHE A 5 43.43 -33.48 -45.26
CA PHE A 5 43.26 -34.19 -43.99
C PHE A 5 41.79 -34.26 -43.57
N TRP A 6 41.33 -35.44 -43.15
CA TRP A 6 40.04 -35.58 -42.44
C TRP A 6 40.31 -35.70 -40.94
N MET A 7 40.31 -34.55 -40.25
CA MET A 7 40.29 -34.48 -38.79
C MET A 7 38.83 -34.61 -38.34
N SER A 8 38.47 -35.78 -37.81
CA SER A 8 37.20 -36.01 -37.13
C SER A 8 37.22 -35.28 -35.78
N GLY A 9 36.68 -34.06 -35.76
CA GLY A 9 36.54 -33.26 -34.55
C GLY A 9 35.43 -33.80 -33.64
N LEU A 10 35.80 -34.24 -32.44
CA LEU A 10 34.86 -34.51 -31.35
C LEU A 10 34.58 -33.19 -30.62
N CYS A 11 33.48 -32.53 -30.94
CA CYS A 11 33.03 -31.33 -30.23
C CYS A 11 32.05 -31.76 -29.12
N VAL A 12 32.57 -31.98 -27.91
CA VAL A 12 31.74 -32.21 -26.71
C VAL A 12 31.27 -30.85 -26.21
N ILE A 13 30.05 -30.47 -26.59
CA ILE A 13 29.41 -29.24 -26.11
C ILE A 13 28.77 -29.56 -24.76
N LEU A 14 29.42 -29.13 -23.67
CA LEU A 14 28.86 -29.14 -22.33
C LEU A 14 27.75 -28.08 -22.26
N GLY A 15 26.50 -28.54 -22.25
CA GLY A 15 25.32 -27.69 -22.06
C GLY A 15 25.27 -27.14 -20.63
N LEU A 16 25.64 -25.88 -20.46
CA LEU A 16 25.36 -25.12 -19.24
C LEU A 16 23.87 -24.79 -19.21
N SER A 17 23.10 -25.57 -18.45
CA SER A 17 21.73 -25.20 -18.09
C SER A 17 21.77 -24.03 -17.11
N ALA A 18 21.74 -22.82 -17.64
CA ALA A 18 21.47 -21.62 -16.87
C ALA A 18 20.00 -21.65 -16.44
N CYS A 19 19.71 -22.05 -15.20
CA CYS A 19 18.41 -21.80 -14.59
C CYS A 19 18.27 -20.28 -14.40
N GLN A 20 17.70 -19.58 -15.37
CA GLN A 20 17.21 -18.21 -15.18
C GLN A 20 15.96 -18.27 -14.31
N SER A 21 16.13 -18.17 -12.99
CA SER A 21 15.05 -17.91 -12.07
C SER A 21 14.63 -16.44 -12.21
N SER A 22 13.75 -16.15 -13.17
CA SER A 22 13.04 -14.88 -13.21
C SER A 22 12.01 -14.88 -12.08
N THR A 23 12.32 -14.14 -11.00
CA THR A 23 11.37 -13.88 -9.92
C THR A 23 10.13 -13.19 -10.53
N PRO A 24 8.94 -13.80 -10.47
CA PRO A 24 7.76 -13.17 -11.03
C PRO A 24 7.46 -11.91 -10.22
N ASN A 25 7.28 -10.79 -10.92
CA ASN A 25 6.82 -9.52 -10.41
C ASN A 25 5.54 -9.76 -9.58
N ARG A 26 5.67 -9.86 -8.26
CA ARG A 26 4.56 -10.17 -7.36
C ARG A 26 3.68 -8.93 -7.36
N ILE A 27 2.60 -8.92 -8.14
CA ILE A 27 1.63 -7.81 -8.12
C ILE A 27 1.16 -7.65 -6.68
N GLU A 28 1.56 -6.55 -6.04
CA GLU A 28 1.18 -6.25 -4.67
C GLU A 28 -0.33 -6.02 -4.65
N LYS A 29 -1.06 -6.90 -3.96
CA LYS A 29 -2.51 -6.75 -3.84
C LYS A 29 -2.80 -5.52 -2.98
N VAL A 30 -3.56 -4.58 -3.54
CA VAL A 30 -3.99 -3.36 -2.85
C VAL A 30 -5.49 -3.44 -2.54
N HIS A 31 -5.83 -3.31 -1.27
CA HIS A 31 -7.21 -3.25 -0.77
C HIS A 31 -7.60 -1.78 -0.60
N HIS A 32 -8.44 -1.27 -1.50
CA HIS A 32 -8.85 0.13 -1.48
C HIS A 32 -10.15 0.32 -0.69
N TYR A 33 -10.14 1.29 0.21
CA TYR A 33 -11.28 1.72 1.00
C TYR A 33 -11.44 3.24 0.92
N THR A 34 -12.69 3.66 1.06
CA THR A 34 -13.08 5.06 1.23
C THR A 34 -13.98 5.21 2.43
N LEU A 35 -14.25 6.44 2.86
CA LEU A 35 -15.20 6.73 3.94
C LEU A 35 -16.59 6.07 3.73
N LYS A 36 -17.01 5.86 2.48
CA LYS A 36 -18.31 5.25 2.16
C LYS A 36 -18.35 3.74 2.38
N GLN A 37 -17.19 3.09 2.55
CA GLN A 37 -17.06 1.64 2.61
C GLN A 37 -16.71 1.20 4.03
N LYS A 38 -17.49 0.27 4.58
CA LYS A 38 -17.13 -0.41 5.83
C LYS A 38 -16.09 -1.48 5.54
N CYS A 39 -15.07 -1.57 6.39
CA CYS A 39 -14.20 -2.74 6.41
C CYS A 39 -15.02 -3.98 6.85
N PRO A 40 -14.71 -5.17 6.32
CA PRO A 40 -15.31 -6.41 6.82
C PRO A 40 -15.00 -6.61 8.32
N THR A 41 -15.75 -7.51 8.97
CA THR A 41 -15.53 -7.86 10.39
C THR A 41 -14.10 -8.28 10.69
N LEU A 42 -13.46 -8.97 9.74
CA LEU A 42 -12.04 -9.30 9.76
C LEU A 42 -11.54 -9.30 8.32
N LEU A 43 -10.61 -8.41 8.00
CA LEU A 43 -9.88 -8.44 6.74
C LEU A 43 -8.67 -9.35 6.88
N VAL A 44 -8.48 -10.27 5.94
CA VAL A 44 -7.27 -11.13 5.89
C VAL A 44 -6.36 -10.65 4.78
N MET A 45 -5.11 -10.36 5.14
CA MET A 45 -4.05 -9.89 4.25
C MET A 45 -2.82 -10.80 4.34
N LYS A 46 -1.97 -10.76 3.32
CA LYS A 46 -0.63 -11.36 3.36
C LYS A 46 0.44 -10.30 3.61
N VAL A 47 1.60 -10.72 4.10
CA VAL A 47 2.78 -9.84 4.15
C VAL A 47 3.10 -9.32 2.75
N GLY A 48 3.31 -8.01 2.64
CA GLY A 48 3.53 -7.28 1.39
C GLY A 48 2.26 -6.71 0.75
N GLU A 49 1.06 -7.12 1.16
CA GLU A 49 -0.18 -6.49 0.69
C GLU A 49 -0.37 -5.10 1.32
N ILE A 50 -1.12 -4.25 0.63
CA ILE A 50 -1.36 -2.86 1.02
C ILE A 50 -2.85 -2.66 1.27
N LEU A 51 -3.19 -1.97 2.35
CA LEU A 51 -4.51 -1.36 2.52
C LEU A 51 -4.37 0.14 2.26
N GLN A 52 -5.15 0.66 1.32
CA GLN A 52 -5.23 2.09 1.07
C GLN A 52 -6.59 2.63 1.52
N PHE A 53 -6.60 3.65 2.35
CA PHE A 53 -7.80 4.36 2.78
C PHE A 53 -7.75 5.81 2.30
N ASN A 54 -8.77 6.23 1.55
CA ASN A 54 -8.90 7.60 1.07
C ASN A 54 -10.16 8.26 1.63
N ALA A 55 -10.04 9.47 2.16
CA ALA A 55 -11.19 10.22 2.65
C ALA A 55 -11.07 11.72 2.33
N PRO A 56 -12.19 12.40 2.06
CA PRO A 56 -12.19 13.85 1.94
C PRO A 56 -11.67 14.50 3.22
N GLU A 57 -10.84 15.53 3.07
CA GLU A 57 -10.29 16.31 4.17
C GLU A 57 -10.19 17.78 3.76
N ASN A 58 -10.53 18.70 4.65
CA ASN A 58 -10.31 20.13 4.43
C ASN A 58 -9.52 20.73 5.60
N PRO A 59 -8.17 20.81 5.49
CA PRO A 59 -7.31 21.33 6.55
C PRO A 59 -7.65 22.75 6.99
N SER A 60 -8.25 23.58 6.12
CA SER A 60 -8.65 24.96 6.46
C SER A 60 -9.76 25.03 7.52
N THR A 61 -10.51 23.94 7.70
CA THR A 61 -11.53 23.82 8.74
C THR A 61 -10.97 23.40 10.10
N GLY A 62 -9.70 23.03 10.14
CA GLY A 62 -9.04 22.46 11.31
C GLY A 62 -9.26 20.98 11.54
N TYR A 63 -10.19 20.36 10.81
CA TYR A 63 -10.40 18.91 10.90
C TYR A 63 -9.40 18.17 10.01
N ALA A 64 -8.87 17.07 10.55
CA ALA A 64 -8.00 16.16 9.84
C ALA A 64 -8.29 14.71 10.26
N TRP A 65 -8.02 13.77 9.36
CA TRP A 65 -7.98 12.35 9.67
C TRP A 65 -6.69 11.99 10.37
N GLN A 66 -6.79 11.18 11.42
CA GLN A 66 -5.67 10.76 12.25
C GLN A 66 -5.74 9.26 12.52
N LEU A 67 -4.57 8.61 12.48
CA LEU A 67 -4.40 7.28 13.02
C LEU A 67 -4.33 7.38 14.56
N VAL A 68 -5.23 6.68 15.25
CA VAL A 68 -5.37 6.81 16.72
C VAL A 68 -4.17 6.19 17.45
N GLN A 69 -3.69 5.03 16.98
CA GLN A 69 -2.56 4.33 17.59
C GLN A 69 -1.54 3.93 16.54
N PRO A 70 -0.23 4.05 16.86
CA PRO A 70 0.80 3.54 15.97
C PRO A 70 0.66 2.02 15.79
N LEU A 71 0.81 1.57 14.55
CA LEU A 71 0.68 0.16 14.18
C LEU A 71 2.05 -0.52 14.23
N LYS A 72 2.08 -1.78 14.67
CA LYS A 72 3.30 -2.60 14.76
C LYS A 72 3.49 -3.49 13.55
N LEU A 73 2.40 -3.92 12.92
CA LEU A 73 2.46 -4.87 11.79
C LEU A 73 2.58 -4.19 10.43
N PHE A 74 2.41 -2.86 10.38
CA PHE A 74 2.30 -2.10 9.15
C PHE A 74 3.31 -0.96 9.08
N LYS A 75 3.94 -0.80 7.93
CA LYS A 75 4.50 0.48 7.53
C LYS A 75 3.37 1.39 7.08
N THR A 76 3.27 2.57 7.69
CA THR A 76 2.22 3.56 7.43
C THR A 76 2.80 4.76 6.69
N GLU A 77 2.14 5.16 5.61
CA GLU A 77 2.44 6.39 4.87
C GLU A 77 1.16 7.21 4.73
N GLU A 78 1.29 8.53 4.85
CA GLU A 78 0.16 9.46 4.78
C GLU A 78 0.44 10.56 3.77
N THR A 79 -0.54 10.85 2.92
CA THR A 79 -0.45 11.91 1.92
C THR A 79 -1.74 12.71 1.91
N PHE A 80 -1.64 14.02 1.73
CA PHE A 80 -2.79 14.87 1.42
C PHE A 80 -2.68 15.35 -0.03
N LEU A 81 -3.72 15.12 -0.82
CA LEU A 81 -3.80 15.47 -2.22
C LEU A 81 -4.89 16.52 -2.42
N GLN A 82 -4.51 17.69 -2.92
CA GLN A 82 -5.48 18.67 -3.38
C GLN A 82 -5.91 18.33 -4.81
N PRO A 83 -7.18 18.56 -5.18
CA PRO A 83 -7.63 18.37 -6.55
C PRO A 83 -6.88 19.32 -7.50
N GLU A 84 -6.40 18.78 -8.62
CA GLU A 84 -5.84 19.61 -9.69
C GLU A 84 -6.98 20.38 -10.38
N THR A 85 -6.90 21.71 -10.37
CA THR A 85 -7.90 22.59 -10.96
C THR A 85 -7.25 23.86 -11.51
N ASP A 86 -7.76 24.35 -12.64
CA ASP A 86 -7.29 25.59 -13.27
C ASP A 86 -7.59 26.85 -12.43
N LYS A 87 -8.46 26.72 -11.41
CA LYS A 87 -8.89 27.82 -10.53
C LYS A 87 -8.84 27.37 -9.06
N PRO A 88 -7.64 27.21 -8.47
CA PRO A 88 -7.53 26.91 -7.05
C PRO A 88 -8.10 28.07 -6.24
N VAL A 89 -8.87 27.74 -5.20
CA VAL A 89 -9.50 28.73 -4.30
C VAL A 89 -8.95 28.53 -2.90
N LEU A 90 -8.74 29.63 -2.17
CA LEU A 90 -8.31 29.58 -0.78
C LEU A 90 -9.31 28.78 0.06
N GLY A 91 -8.82 27.85 0.89
CA GLY A 91 -9.64 26.98 1.72
C GLY A 91 -10.28 25.79 0.98
N MET A 92 -9.89 25.55 -0.27
CA MET A 92 -10.28 24.34 -0.99
C MET A 92 -9.78 23.09 -0.25
N GLY A 93 -10.69 22.15 -0.04
CA GLY A 93 -10.36 20.84 0.53
C GLY A 93 -9.66 19.93 -0.47
N GLY A 94 -9.29 18.75 -0.01
CA GLY A 94 -8.70 17.70 -0.81
C GLY A 94 -9.04 16.32 -0.26
N GLU A 95 -8.13 15.39 -0.46
CA GLU A 95 -8.26 14.00 -0.03
C GLU A 95 -7.05 13.61 0.80
N LYS A 96 -7.30 13.06 1.99
CA LYS A 96 -6.29 12.39 2.79
C LYS A 96 -6.24 10.92 2.38
N SER A 97 -5.02 10.44 2.11
CA SER A 97 -4.73 9.05 1.78
C SER A 97 -3.80 8.45 2.84
N PHE A 98 -4.18 7.28 3.36
CA PHE A 98 -3.34 6.43 4.20
C PHE A 98 -2.99 5.17 3.42
N SER A 99 -1.72 4.78 3.44
CA SER A 99 -1.21 3.53 2.87
C SER A 99 -0.60 2.68 3.99
N PHE A 100 -1.17 1.50 4.22
CA PHE A 100 -0.73 0.55 5.23
C PHE A 100 -0.18 -0.70 4.56
N ARG A 101 1.13 -0.82 4.50
CA ARG A 101 1.82 -2.00 3.95
C ARG A 101 2.07 -3.01 5.06
N ALA A 102 1.53 -4.22 4.93
CA ALA A 102 1.74 -5.28 5.90
C ALA A 102 3.19 -5.79 5.86
N GLU A 103 3.92 -5.67 6.96
CA GLU A 103 5.33 -6.08 7.07
C GLU A 103 5.52 -7.35 7.90
N GLN A 104 4.61 -7.60 8.85
CA GLN A 104 4.73 -8.72 9.79
C GLN A 104 3.40 -9.46 9.98
N PRO A 105 3.41 -10.79 10.17
CA PRO A 105 2.21 -11.55 10.51
C PRO A 105 1.68 -11.19 11.90
N GLY A 106 0.36 -11.26 12.08
CA GLY A 106 -0.29 -10.94 13.35
C GLY A 106 -1.73 -10.48 13.18
N GLN A 107 -2.29 -9.90 14.24
CA GLN A 107 -3.60 -9.24 14.19
C GLN A 107 -3.50 -7.85 14.79
N GLU A 108 -4.10 -6.86 14.14
CA GLU A 108 -4.09 -5.47 14.59
C GLU A 108 -5.38 -4.76 14.15
N LEU A 109 -5.72 -3.67 14.83
CA LEU A 109 -6.87 -2.83 14.51
C LEU A 109 -6.35 -1.49 13.98
N ILE A 110 -6.73 -1.16 12.75
CA ILE A 110 -6.58 0.20 12.23
C ILE A 110 -7.80 1.00 12.69
N GLU A 111 -7.54 2.14 13.33
CA GLU A 111 -8.56 3.08 13.76
C GLU A 111 -8.19 4.49 13.28
N LEU A 112 -9.03 5.02 12.40
CA LEU A 112 -8.91 6.37 11.85
C LEU A 112 -10.05 7.24 12.38
N VAL A 113 -9.74 8.44 12.82
CA VAL A 113 -10.71 9.41 13.36
C VAL A 113 -10.57 10.76 12.69
N HIS A 114 -11.70 11.43 12.45
CA HIS A 114 -11.74 12.78 11.89
C HIS A 114 -12.03 13.80 12.99
N VAL A 115 -10.99 14.53 13.39
CA VAL A 115 -10.96 15.37 14.60
C VAL A 115 -10.23 16.69 14.36
N ARG A 116 -10.44 17.65 15.27
CA ARG A 116 -9.55 18.80 15.46
C ARG A 116 -8.54 18.46 16.55
N SER A 117 -7.26 18.56 16.25
CA SER A 117 -6.19 18.15 17.17
C SER A 117 -6.19 18.92 18.51
N TRP A 118 -6.77 20.13 18.55
CA TRP A 118 -6.86 20.96 19.76
C TRP A 118 -8.18 20.80 20.54
N GLU A 119 -9.16 20.03 20.05
CA GLU A 119 -10.45 19.81 20.73
C GLU A 119 -10.44 18.45 21.48
N SER A 120 -9.59 18.32 22.51
CA SER A 120 -9.33 17.03 23.20
C SER A 120 -10.54 16.35 23.86
N ASN A 121 -11.63 17.07 24.11
CA ASN A 121 -12.82 16.57 24.84
C ASN A 121 -14.04 16.34 23.93
N LYS A 122 -13.85 16.31 22.60
CA LYS A 122 -14.94 16.16 21.65
C LYS A 122 -14.81 14.85 20.90
N GLU A 123 -15.94 14.16 20.76
CA GLU A 123 -16.03 12.95 19.97
C GLU A 123 -15.65 13.20 18.50
N PRO A 124 -15.02 12.22 17.83
CA PRO A 124 -14.75 12.29 16.40
C PRO A 124 -16.02 12.54 15.59
N THR A 125 -15.89 13.37 14.56
CA THR A 125 -17.00 13.62 13.64
C THR A 125 -17.25 12.44 12.71
N GLU A 126 -16.20 11.69 12.39
CA GLU A 126 -16.23 10.45 11.62
C GLU A 126 -15.18 9.49 12.19
N GLN A 127 -15.42 8.19 12.02
CA GLN A 127 -14.50 7.13 12.43
C GLN A 127 -14.54 5.99 11.43
N TRP A 128 -13.37 5.40 11.16
CA TRP A 128 -13.23 4.20 10.34
C TRP A 128 -12.38 3.16 11.05
N LEU A 129 -12.91 1.94 11.14
CA LEU A 129 -12.32 0.83 11.89
C LEU A 129 -12.12 -0.36 10.97
N CYS A 130 -10.94 -0.99 11.04
CA CYS A 130 -10.66 -2.20 10.28
C CYS A 130 -9.80 -3.17 11.08
N ARG A 131 -10.39 -4.29 11.48
CA ARG A 131 -9.66 -5.38 12.13
C ARG A 131 -9.00 -6.23 11.06
N ILE A 132 -7.68 -6.40 11.15
CA ILE A 132 -6.89 -7.07 10.13
C ILE A 132 -6.13 -8.24 10.74
N ARG A 133 -6.09 -9.35 10.01
CA ARG A 133 -5.16 -10.47 10.24
C ARG A 133 -4.19 -10.55 9.09
N VAL A 134 -2.89 -10.46 9.39
CA VAL A 134 -1.81 -10.70 8.43
C VAL A 134 -1.33 -12.14 8.63
N SER A 135 -1.39 -12.97 7.58
CA SER A 135 -0.97 -14.38 7.61
C SER A 135 -0.39 -14.85 6.28
#